data_AF-R5LQZ2-F1
#
_entry.id   AF-R5LQZ2-F1
#
_cell.length_a   1.000
_cell.length_b   1.000
_cell.length_c   1.000
_cell.angle_alpha   90.00
_cell.angle_beta   90.00
_cell.angle_gamma   90.00
#
_symmetry.space_group_name_H-M   'P 1'
#
loop_
_entity.id
_entity.type
_entity.pdbx_description
1 polymer ?
#
loop_
_entity_poly.entity_id
_entity_poly.type
_entity_poly.pdbx_seq_one_letter_code
_entity_poly.pdbx_strand_id
1 'polypeptide(L)'
;MQDNINTILNNALVVTNDNLVQNIDLIIKKIKESLKVNEDLLISANKIDQKNNNGFIMDTKVIDNIFSNIEKETSKYGTVTISRKDTEKGIIYGKELLDIGNVIVINDGNPYVIIEMSLRNILASNKTIFVNSGYMYGTNQLIIKLMQAVLEQFNISKYMLSLFITENYEEVLSHYANIDLVVCIGNNHLQRLILEKSKSKTITSGYENFDLYIEDTNNLDFLNTIINTGVNINLYINKITNLDYQDAILVDDLDEAIAQINYNGNTYSTSIFTSSSTNASRFIKEIKSSIVTVNTSPTIERIIDIKQSDLFIEKTIIYPLNFTLTNTSEKVNIPDENI
;
A
#
# COMPACT_ATOMS: atom_id res chain seq x y z
N MET A 1 -25.77 -13.03 -3.56
CA MET A 1 -25.05 -12.82 -4.83
C MET A 1 -24.09 -11.67 -4.61
N GLN A 2 -22.85 -11.80 -5.08
CA GLN A 2 -21.93 -10.68 -5.11
C GLN A 2 -22.38 -9.72 -6.21
N ASP A 3 -22.40 -8.42 -5.93
CA ASP A 3 -22.70 -7.41 -6.95
C ASP A 3 -21.66 -7.53 -8.07
N ASN A 4 -22.08 -7.32 -9.33
CA ASN A 4 -21.12 -7.26 -10.42
C ASN A 4 -20.23 -6.01 -10.29
N ILE A 5 -19.06 -6.02 -10.94
CA ILE A 5 -18.08 -4.94 -10.81
C ILE A 5 -18.66 -3.57 -11.22
N ASN A 6 -19.49 -3.54 -12.27
CA ASN A 6 -20.17 -2.33 -12.73
C ASN A 6 -21.07 -1.70 -11.66
N THR A 7 -21.84 -2.53 -10.95
CA THR A 7 -22.71 -2.07 -9.87
C THR A 7 -21.89 -1.51 -8.72
N ILE A 8 -20.79 -2.19 -8.34
CA ILE A 8 -19.90 -1.74 -7.27
C ILE A 8 -19.30 -0.38 -7.63
N LEU A 9 -18.72 -0.24 -8.83
CA LEU A 9 -18.10 1.00 -9.30
C LEU A 9 -19.10 2.16 -9.33
N ASN A 10 -20.28 1.96 -9.91
CA ASN A 10 -21.29 3.02 -10.01
C ASN A 10 -21.82 3.45 -8.64
N ASN A 11 -22.00 2.51 -7.71
CA ASN A 11 -22.42 2.84 -6.36
C ASN A 11 -21.31 3.51 -5.55
N ALA A 12 -20.03 3.20 -5.80
CA ALA A 12 -18.90 3.88 -5.19
C ALA A 12 -18.81 5.35 -5.63
N LEU A 13 -19.08 5.66 -6.91
CA LEU A 13 -19.04 7.02 -7.46
C LEU A 13 -19.98 8.00 -6.75
N VAL A 14 -21.12 7.52 -6.26
CA VAL A 14 -22.13 8.37 -5.60
C VAL A 14 -21.93 8.46 -4.08
N VAL A 15 -20.91 7.82 -3.51
CA VAL A 15 -20.62 7.91 -2.08
C VAL A 15 -20.09 9.31 -1.74
N THR A 16 -20.75 9.98 -0.80
CA THR A 16 -20.30 11.27 -0.27
C THR A 16 -19.34 11.06 0.90
N ASN A 17 -18.37 11.97 1.02
CA ASN A 17 -17.29 11.88 2.03
C ASN A 17 -17.54 12.78 3.25
N ASP A 18 -18.62 13.58 3.28
CA ASP A 18 -18.82 14.62 4.32
C ASP A 18 -18.80 14.06 5.75
N ASN A 19 -19.57 12.98 5.99
CA ASN A 19 -19.61 12.32 7.30
C ASN A 19 -18.29 11.59 7.62
N LEU A 20 -17.59 11.10 6.59
CA LEU A 20 -16.29 10.45 6.75
C LEU A 20 -15.28 11.46 7.28
N VAL A 21 -15.08 12.58 6.57
CA VAL A 21 -14.07 13.61 6.86
C VAL A 21 -14.21 14.16 8.27
N GLN A 22 -15.44 14.35 8.75
CA GLN A 22 -15.71 14.87 10.09
C GLN A 22 -15.43 13.86 11.22
N ASN A 23 -15.35 12.55 10.90
CA ASN A 23 -15.32 11.47 11.89
C ASN A 23 -14.16 10.48 11.68
N ILE A 24 -13.17 10.78 10.83
CA ILE A 24 -12.10 9.84 10.42
C ILE A 24 -11.45 9.15 11.62
N ASP A 25 -10.95 9.92 12.59
CA ASP A 25 -10.22 9.37 13.75
C ASP A 25 -11.12 8.45 14.59
N LEU A 26 -12.38 8.84 14.78
CA LEU A 26 -13.36 8.05 15.52
C LEU A 26 -13.75 6.77 14.77
N ILE A 27 -13.88 6.84 13.45
CA ILE A 27 -14.14 5.69 12.57
C ILE A 27 -13.00 4.68 12.66
N ILE A 28 -11.74 5.12 12.54
CA ILE A 28 -10.56 4.25 12.66
C ILE A 28 -10.53 3.57 14.03
N LYS A 29 -10.78 4.33 15.10
CA LYS A 29 -10.88 3.77 16.45
C LYS A 29 -12.00 2.72 16.56
N LYS A 30 -13.18 2.99 16.00
CA LYS A 30 -14.31 2.04 16.01
C LYS A 30 -14.04 0.80 15.18
N ILE A 31 -13.32 0.91 14.08
CA ILE A 31 -12.86 -0.24 13.29
C ILE A 31 -11.92 -1.11 14.12
N LYS A 32 -10.93 -0.52 14.81
CA LYS A 32 -10.02 -1.24 15.71
C LYS A 32 -10.79 -1.99 16.80
N GLU A 33 -11.72 -1.32 17.47
CA GLU A 33 -12.60 -1.92 18.49
C GLU A 33 -13.42 -3.08 17.91
N SER A 34 -14.01 -2.90 16.72
CA SER A 34 -14.81 -3.92 16.03
C SER A 34 -14.00 -5.16 15.69
N LEU A 35 -12.80 -5.00 15.11
CA LEU A 35 -11.93 -6.13 14.79
C LEU A 35 -11.48 -6.86 16.07
N LYS A 36 -11.18 -6.12 17.14
CA LYS A 36 -10.74 -6.71 18.42
C LYS A 36 -11.84 -7.51 19.12
N VAL A 37 -13.06 -6.97 19.18
CA VAL A 37 -14.23 -7.66 19.77
C VAL A 37 -14.57 -8.93 19.01
N ASN A 38 -14.31 -8.96 17.70
CA ASN A 38 -14.59 -10.09 16.83
C ASN A 38 -13.35 -10.97 16.54
N GLU A 39 -12.28 -10.87 17.34
CA GLU A 39 -11.02 -11.60 17.13
C GLU A 39 -11.23 -13.13 17.05
N ASP A 40 -12.03 -13.71 17.95
CA ASP A 40 -12.33 -15.14 17.94
C ASP A 40 -13.05 -15.60 16.65
N LEU A 41 -13.92 -14.74 16.11
CA LEU A 41 -14.61 -15.00 14.84
C LEU A 41 -13.65 -14.91 13.65
N LEU A 42 -12.73 -13.93 13.66
CA LEU A 42 -11.68 -13.79 12.65
C LEU A 42 -10.75 -15.01 12.65
N ILE A 43 -10.30 -15.45 13.84
CA ILE A 43 -9.48 -16.66 13.99
C ILE A 43 -10.24 -17.90 13.49
N SER A 44 -11.54 -17.99 13.79
CA SER A 44 -12.38 -19.11 13.34
C SER A 44 -12.55 -19.13 11.82
N ALA A 45 -12.77 -17.97 11.19
CA ALA A 45 -12.81 -17.83 9.74
C ALA A 45 -11.47 -18.21 9.10
N ASN A 46 -10.37 -17.72 9.67
CA ASN A 46 -9.01 -18.04 9.22
C ASN A 46 -8.70 -19.54 9.30
N LYS A 47 -9.14 -20.23 10.36
CA LYS A 47 -9.01 -21.70 10.47
C LYS A 47 -9.76 -22.45 9.37
N ILE A 48 -10.92 -21.95 8.93
CA ILE A 48 -11.67 -22.55 7.82
C ILE A 48 -10.90 -22.36 6.50
N ASP A 49 -10.39 -21.16 6.24
CA ASP A 49 -9.58 -20.88 5.06
C ASP A 49 -8.31 -21.76 5.03
N GLN A 50 -7.60 -21.89 6.16
CA GLN A 50 -6.46 -22.79 6.31
C GLN A 50 -6.82 -24.26 6.02
N LYS A 51 -7.94 -24.76 6.55
CA LYS A 51 -8.38 -26.14 6.33
C LYS A 51 -8.68 -26.44 4.86
N ASN A 52 -9.03 -25.41 4.09
CA ASN A 52 -9.24 -25.50 2.65
C ASN A 52 -7.94 -25.31 1.84
N ASN A 53 -6.77 -25.29 2.50
CA ASN A 53 -5.46 -24.97 1.91
C ASN A 53 -5.44 -23.59 1.22
N ASN A 54 -6.21 -22.64 1.77
CA ASN A 54 -6.45 -21.32 1.17
C ASN A 54 -6.14 -20.19 2.17
N GLY A 55 -5.09 -20.33 2.97
CA GLY A 55 -4.71 -19.32 3.95
C GLY A 55 -3.49 -19.70 4.79
N PHE A 56 -2.87 -18.68 5.37
CA PHE A 56 -1.84 -18.82 6.39
C PHE A 56 -2.42 -18.57 7.79
N ILE A 57 -1.69 -18.93 8.85
CA ILE A 57 -2.07 -18.63 10.24
C ILE A 57 -1.90 -17.14 10.49
N MET A 58 -2.99 -16.44 10.78
CA MET A 58 -2.91 -15.03 11.14
C MET A 58 -2.30 -14.82 12.53
N ASP A 59 -1.38 -13.87 12.62
CA ASP A 59 -0.92 -13.25 13.86
C ASP A 59 -1.68 -11.92 14.09
N THR A 60 -2.35 -11.81 15.24
CA THR A 60 -3.13 -10.63 15.61
C THR A 60 -2.24 -9.45 16.01
N LYS A 61 -0.98 -9.70 16.39
CA LYS A 61 0.01 -8.64 16.64
C LYS A 61 0.30 -7.81 15.40
N VAL A 62 0.23 -8.40 14.21
CA VAL A 62 0.38 -7.67 12.94
C VAL A 62 -0.75 -6.65 12.78
N ILE A 63 -1.98 -7.03 13.13
CA ILE A 63 -3.14 -6.11 13.12
C ILE A 63 -2.90 -4.97 14.12
N ASP A 64 -2.47 -5.29 15.35
CA ASP A 64 -2.17 -4.28 16.37
C ASP A 64 -1.08 -3.30 15.90
N ASN A 65 -0.04 -3.79 15.22
CA ASN A 65 1.03 -2.99 14.65
C ASN A 65 0.52 -2.07 13.52
N ILE A 66 -0.35 -2.57 12.63
CA ILE A 66 -0.98 -1.76 11.58
C ILE A 66 -1.71 -0.58 12.23
N PHE A 67 -2.55 -0.82 13.23
CA PHE A 67 -3.25 0.26 13.92
C PHE A 67 -2.28 1.22 14.61
N SER A 68 -1.25 0.71 15.30
CA SER A 68 -0.25 1.58 15.95
C SER A 68 0.46 2.51 14.96
N ASN A 69 0.69 2.06 13.72
CA ASN A 69 1.29 2.89 12.68
C ASN A 69 0.29 3.88 12.08
N ILE A 70 -0.92 3.43 11.76
CA ILE A 70 -1.98 4.28 11.21
C ILE A 70 -2.38 5.39 12.19
N GLU A 71 -2.45 5.11 13.50
CA GLU A 71 -2.79 6.10 14.54
C GLU A 71 -1.73 7.22 14.69
N LYS A 72 -0.53 7.07 14.11
CA LYS A 72 0.50 8.13 14.05
C LYS A 72 0.29 9.07 12.86
N GLU A 73 -0.54 8.68 11.89
CA GLU A 73 -0.87 9.47 10.71
C GLU A 73 -2.16 10.27 10.96
N THR A 74 -2.22 11.49 10.43
CA THR A 74 -3.45 12.30 10.45
C THR A 74 -3.99 12.47 9.04
N SER A 75 -5.31 12.60 8.89
CA SER A 75 -5.87 12.91 7.58
C SER A 75 -5.40 14.29 7.10
N LYS A 76 -4.97 14.34 5.84
CA LYS A 76 -4.60 15.60 5.17
C LYS A 76 -5.65 16.06 4.16
N TYR A 77 -6.75 15.34 4.02
CA TYR A 77 -7.83 15.70 3.10
C TYR A 77 -8.38 17.10 3.42
N GLY A 78 -8.59 17.91 2.39
CA GLY A 78 -9.06 19.29 2.49
C GLY A 78 -8.04 20.27 3.08
N THR A 79 -6.79 19.85 3.31
CA THR A 79 -5.75 20.78 3.78
C THR A 79 -5.39 21.75 2.66
N VAL A 80 -5.51 23.04 2.95
CA VAL A 80 -5.09 24.10 2.03
C VAL A 80 -3.74 24.68 2.45
N THR A 81 -2.79 24.71 1.52
CA THR A 81 -1.53 25.45 1.66
C THR A 81 -1.56 26.68 0.76
N ILE A 82 -1.52 27.87 1.38
CA ILE A 82 -1.44 29.13 0.65
C ILE A 82 0.01 29.36 0.20
N SER A 83 0.18 29.69 -1.08
CA SER A 83 1.50 29.95 -1.68
C SER A 83 1.78 31.44 -1.89
N ARG A 84 0.77 32.21 -2.33
CA ARG A 84 0.90 33.65 -2.58
C ARG A 84 -0.45 34.36 -2.44
N LYS A 85 -0.45 35.59 -1.92
CA LYS A 85 -1.59 36.51 -1.98
C LYS A 85 -1.21 37.68 -2.91
N ASP A 86 -2.04 37.97 -3.90
CA ASP A 86 -1.86 39.05 -4.87
C ASP A 86 -2.96 40.08 -4.62
N THR A 87 -2.61 41.15 -3.91
CA THR A 87 -3.55 42.19 -3.47
C THR A 87 -4.02 43.08 -4.61
N GLU A 88 -3.17 43.31 -5.62
CA GLU A 88 -3.51 44.11 -6.81
C GLU A 88 -4.59 43.41 -7.65
N LYS A 89 -4.46 42.10 -7.85
CA LYS A 89 -5.44 41.29 -8.57
C LYS A 89 -6.59 40.79 -7.70
N GLY A 90 -6.50 40.95 -6.38
CA GLY A 90 -7.52 40.50 -5.44
C GLY A 90 -7.68 38.97 -5.39
N ILE A 91 -6.58 38.21 -5.45
CA ILE A 91 -6.60 36.74 -5.51
C ILE A 91 -5.57 36.08 -4.58
N ILE A 92 -5.86 34.84 -4.18
CA ILE A 92 -5.03 33.95 -3.36
C ILE A 92 -4.71 32.70 -4.17
N TYR A 93 -3.43 32.37 -4.28
CA TYR A 93 -2.94 31.16 -4.91
C TYR A 93 -2.58 30.14 -3.83
N GLY A 94 -2.99 28.89 -4.03
CA GLY A 94 -2.67 27.81 -3.11
C GLY A 94 -2.74 26.44 -3.75
N LYS A 95 -2.59 25.45 -2.88
CA LYS A 95 -2.73 24.03 -3.20
C LYS A 95 -3.66 23.41 -2.17
N GLU A 96 -4.53 22.53 -2.61
CA GLU A 96 -5.43 21.76 -1.77
C GLU A 96 -5.18 20.27 -1.98
N LEU A 97 -5.13 19.52 -0.88
CA LEU A 97 -5.02 18.06 -0.90
C LEU A 97 -6.42 17.44 -0.89
N LEU A 98 -6.74 16.67 -1.93
CA LEU A 98 -8.04 16.02 -2.11
C LEU A 98 -7.87 14.51 -2.27
N ASP A 99 -8.98 13.79 -2.13
CA ASP A 99 -9.05 12.38 -2.45
C ASP A 99 -8.77 12.15 -3.94
N ILE A 100 -8.24 10.98 -4.26
CA ILE A 100 -8.06 10.54 -5.64
C ILE A 100 -9.40 10.12 -6.24
N GLY A 101 -10.28 9.50 -5.44
CA GLY A 101 -11.60 9.04 -5.87
C GLY A 101 -11.75 7.53 -5.69
N ASN A 102 -12.01 6.81 -6.77
CA ASN A 102 -12.13 5.36 -6.80
C ASN A 102 -10.77 4.68 -6.93
N VAL A 103 -10.33 4.05 -5.85
CA VAL A 103 -9.08 3.30 -5.76
C VAL A 103 -9.36 1.80 -5.85
N ILE A 104 -8.83 1.16 -6.90
CA ILE A 104 -8.86 -0.29 -7.05
C ILE A 104 -7.60 -0.88 -6.46
N VAL A 105 -7.73 -1.70 -5.42
CA VAL A 105 -6.60 -2.39 -4.80
C VAL A 105 -6.60 -3.84 -5.27
N ILE A 106 -5.70 -4.17 -6.19
CA ILE A 106 -5.51 -5.53 -6.68
C ILE A 106 -4.45 -6.20 -5.81
N ASN A 107 -4.79 -7.30 -5.16
CA ASN A 107 -3.85 -8.03 -4.30
C ASN A 107 -4.03 -9.54 -4.36
N ASP A 108 -3.14 -10.25 -3.66
CA ASP A 108 -3.10 -11.70 -3.53
C ASP A 108 -4.09 -12.29 -2.52
N GLY A 109 -4.91 -11.44 -1.86
CA GLY A 109 -5.83 -11.86 -0.80
C GLY A 109 -5.24 -11.85 0.61
N ASN A 110 -4.04 -11.29 0.82
CA ASN A 110 -3.48 -11.11 2.16
C ASN A 110 -4.39 -10.20 3.03
N PRO A 111 -4.92 -10.68 4.18
CA PRO A 111 -5.85 -9.92 5.02
C PRO A 111 -5.22 -8.66 5.64
N TYR A 112 -3.90 -8.64 5.86
CA TYR A 112 -3.21 -7.47 6.39
C TYR A 112 -3.22 -6.32 5.38
N VAL A 113 -3.08 -6.64 4.09
CA VAL A 113 -3.22 -5.67 3.00
C VAL A 113 -4.63 -5.10 2.96
N ILE A 114 -5.65 -5.95 3.12
CA ILE A 114 -7.05 -5.49 3.18
C ILE A 114 -7.23 -4.49 4.32
N ILE A 115 -6.78 -4.82 5.54
CA ILE A 115 -6.94 -3.94 6.70
C ILE A 115 -6.18 -2.63 6.51
N GLU A 116 -4.87 -2.69 6.22
CA GLU A 116 -4.02 -1.50 6.15
C GLU A 116 -4.45 -0.56 5.01
N MET A 117 -4.70 -1.10 3.80
CA MET A 117 -5.12 -0.26 2.67
C MET A 117 -6.53 0.31 2.86
N SER A 118 -7.41 -0.38 3.59
CA SER A 118 -8.71 0.19 3.95
C SER A 118 -8.54 1.41 4.84
N LEU A 119 -7.70 1.31 5.86
CA LEU A 119 -7.43 2.39 6.81
C LEU A 119 -6.74 3.59 6.14
N ARG A 120 -5.72 3.33 5.30
CA ARG A 120 -5.01 4.38 4.55
C ARG A 120 -5.93 5.12 3.57
N ASN A 121 -6.81 4.41 2.88
CA ASN A 121 -7.78 5.05 1.99
C ASN A 121 -8.89 5.79 2.74
N ILE A 122 -9.33 5.30 3.90
CA ILE A 122 -10.25 6.05 4.79
C ILE A 122 -9.59 7.36 5.24
N LEU A 123 -8.33 7.32 5.68
CA LEU A 123 -7.56 8.53 6.01
C LEU A 123 -7.45 9.49 4.82
N ALA A 124 -7.37 8.97 3.61
CA ALA A 124 -7.29 9.76 2.38
C ALA A 124 -8.66 10.14 1.77
N SER A 125 -9.76 9.71 2.40
CA SER A 125 -11.14 9.86 1.90
C SER A 125 -11.42 9.23 0.52
N ASN A 126 -10.67 8.18 0.15
CA ASN A 126 -10.87 7.43 -1.09
C ASN A 126 -11.87 6.29 -0.93
N LYS A 127 -12.66 6.03 -1.99
CA LYS A 127 -13.47 4.81 -2.08
C LYS A 127 -12.57 3.68 -2.50
N THR A 128 -12.68 2.53 -1.85
CA THR A 128 -11.77 1.39 -2.08
C THR A 128 -12.52 0.16 -2.54
N ILE A 129 -12.07 -0.43 -3.64
CA ILE A 129 -12.55 -1.71 -4.13
C ILE A 129 -11.37 -2.67 -4.19
N PHE A 130 -11.36 -3.64 -3.29
CA PHE A 130 -10.39 -4.73 -3.32
C PHE A 130 -10.76 -5.75 -4.38
N VAL A 131 -9.76 -6.20 -5.13
CA VAL A 131 -9.92 -7.18 -6.20
C VAL A 131 -8.87 -8.27 -6.03
N ASN A 132 -9.31 -9.51 -5.82
CA ASN A 132 -8.41 -10.66 -5.72
C ASN A 132 -9.10 -11.96 -6.16
N SER A 133 -8.34 -13.05 -6.22
CA SER A 133 -8.81 -14.36 -6.70
C SER A 133 -9.51 -15.21 -5.64
N GLY A 134 -9.75 -14.68 -4.42
CA GLY A 134 -10.45 -15.41 -3.36
C GLY A 134 -9.57 -16.17 -2.37
N TYR A 135 -8.26 -15.93 -2.38
CA TYR A 135 -7.39 -16.38 -1.28
C TYR A 135 -7.86 -15.77 0.06
N MET A 136 -7.96 -16.59 1.10
CA MET A 136 -8.50 -16.22 2.42
C MET A 136 -9.87 -15.54 2.36
N TYR A 137 -10.74 -15.96 1.44
CA TYR A 137 -12.03 -15.32 1.18
C TYR A 137 -12.90 -15.20 2.43
N GLY A 138 -13.04 -16.26 3.25
CA GLY A 138 -13.90 -16.22 4.44
C GLY A 138 -13.45 -15.14 5.43
N THR A 139 -12.14 -15.09 5.67
CA THR A 139 -11.48 -14.10 6.52
C THR A 139 -11.64 -12.68 5.97
N ASN A 140 -11.29 -12.47 4.70
CA ASN A 140 -11.36 -11.15 4.06
C ASN A 140 -12.79 -10.62 3.99
N GLN A 141 -13.76 -11.49 3.69
CA GLN A 141 -15.16 -11.12 3.66
C GLN A 141 -15.68 -10.70 5.03
N LEU A 142 -15.22 -11.35 6.11
CA LEU A 142 -15.57 -10.97 7.49
C LEU A 142 -14.94 -9.62 7.86
N ILE A 143 -13.66 -9.39 7.55
CA ILE A 143 -12.98 -8.11 7.77
C ILE A 143 -13.76 -6.98 7.09
N ILE A 144 -14.05 -7.09 5.80
CA ILE A 144 -14.78 -6.07 5.03
C ILE A 144 -16.16 -5.80 5.64
N LYS A 145 -16.90 -6.84 6.02
CA LYS A 145 -18.22 -6.68 6.65
C LYS A 145 -18.16 -5.96 8.00
N LEU A 146 -17.18 -6.27 8.83
CA LEU A 146 -16.99 -5.59 10.12
C LEU A 146 -16.66 -4.11 9.93
N MET A 147 -15.85 -3.78 8.92
CA MET A 147 -15.51 -2.40 8.59
C MET A 147 -16.71 -1.64 8.00
N GLN A 148 -17.45 -2.26 7.07
CA GLN A 148 -18.69 -1.71 6.51
C GLN A 148 -19.73 -1.44 7.61
N ALA A 149 -19.91 -2.37 8.56
CA ALA A 149 -20.84 -2.19 9.67
C ALA A 149 -20.46 -1.03 10.60
N VAL A 150 -19.16 -0.70 10.71
CA VAL A 150 -18.72 0.53 11.40
C VAL A 150 -19.06 1.75 10.56
N LEU A 151 -18.74 1.77 9.27
CA LEU A 151 -19.04 2.90 8.38
C LEU A 151 -20.54 3.24 8.34
N GLU A 152 -21.41 2.24 8.31
CA GLU A 152 -22.87 2.42 8.32
C GLU A 152 -23.38 3.10 9.60
N GLN A 153 -22.73 2.92 10.75
CA GLN A 153 -23.08 3.64 11.99
C GLN A 153 -22.88 5.16 11.88
N PHE A 154 -22.04 5.60 10.95
CA PHE A 154 -21.80 7.01 10.63
C PHE A 154 -22.59 7.48 9.40
N ASN A 155 -23.58 6.69 8.95
CA ASN A 155 -24.34 6.93 7.73
C ASN A 155 -23.46 7.03 6.48
N ILE A 156 -22.37 6.25 6.44
CA ILE A 156 -21.49 6.13 5.27
C ILE A 156 -21.88 4.85 4.54
N SER A 157 -22.05 4.95 3.22
CA SER A 157 -22.42 3.82 2.37
C SER A 157 -21.40 2.68 2.48
N LYS A 158 -21.88 1.43 2.54
CA LYS A 158 -21.03 0.23 2.47
C LYS A 158 -20.13 0.19 1.23
N TYR A 159 -20.52 0.88 0.15
CA TYR A 159 -19.74 0.94 -1.09
C TYR A 159 -18.46 1.80 -0.98
N MET A 160 -18.27 2.50 0.15
CA MET A 160 -16.99 3.12 0.51
C MET A 160 -15.85 2.08 0.54
N LEU A 161 -16.18 0.84 0.91
CA LEU A 161 -15.24 -0.27 1.02
C LEU A 161 -15.85 -1.55 0.47
N SER A 162 -15.34 -2.06 -0.65
CA SER A 162 -15.91 -3.23 -1.33
C SER A 162 -14.85 -4.31 -1.59
N LEU A 163 -15.30 -5.56 -1.69
CA LEU A 163 -14.47 -6.71 -2.11
C LEU A 163 -15.13 -7.36 -3.32
N PHE A 164 -14.37 -7.47 -4.41
CA PHE A 164 -14.74 -8.12 -5.65
C PHE A 164 -13.80 -9.30 -5.92
N ILE A 165 -14.36 -10.49 -6.16
CA ILE A 165 -13.58 -11.70 -6.38
C ILE A 165 -13.58 -12.03 -7.87
N THR A 166 -12.40 -12.04 -8.49
CA THR A 166 -12.20 -12.44 -9.88
C THR A 166 -10.74 -12.80 -10.14
N GLU A 167 -10.51 -13.69 -11.10
CA GLU A 167 -9.20 -13.90 -11.72
C GLU A 167 -9.03 -13.09 -13.01
N ASN A 168 -10.14 -12.55 -13.56
CA ASN A 168 -10.14 -11.73 -14.76
C ASN A 168 -9.93 -10.26 -14.40
N TYR A 169 -8.69 -9.90 -14.06
CA TYR A 169 -8.33 -8.52 -13.74
C TYR A 169 -8.54 -7.56 -14.93
N GLU A 170 -8.41 -8.05 -16.16
CA GLU A 170 -8.61 -7.25 -17.39
C GLU A 170 -10.05 -6.74 -17.50
N GLU A 171 -11.05 -7.54 -17.11
CA GLU A 171 -12.44 -7.11 -17.03
C GLU A 171 -12.58 -5.90 -16.11
N VAL A 172 -11.99 -5.94 -14.92
CA VAL A 172 -12.05 -4.82 -13.97
C VAL A 172 -11.36 -3.59 -14.55
N LEU A 173 -10.12 -3.74 -15.01
CA LEU A 173 -9.30 -2.65 -15.54
C LEU A 173 -9.87 -2.02 -16.82
N SER A 174 -10.74 -2.74 -17.55
CA SER A 174 -11.44 -2.20 -18.71
C SER A 174 -12.40 -1.04 -18.36
N HIS A 175 -12.79 -0.90 -17.09
CA HIS A 175 -13.63 0.18 -16.57
C HIS A 175 -12.81 1.43 -16.16
N TYR A 176 -11.66 1.67 -16.80
CA TYR A 176 -10.70 2.74 -16.49
C TYR A 176 -11.31 4.15 -16.40
N ALA A 177 -12.45 4.40 -17.06
CA ALA A 177 -13.16 5.68 -16.96
C ALA A 177 -13.74 5.97 -15.55
N ASN A 178 -13.93 4.93 -14.74
CA ASN A 178 -14.45 5.01 -13.37
C ASN A 178 -13.38 4.65 -12.31
N ILE A 179 -12.11 4.53 -12.73
CA ILE A 179 -10.98 4.14 -11.87
C ILE A 179 -9.95 5.27 -11.88
N ASP A 180 -9.79 5.93 -10.73
CA ASP A 180 -8.88 7.05 -10.57
C ASP A 180 -7.45 6.60 -10.22
N LEU A 181 -7.31 5.47 -9.51
CA LEU A 181 -6.02 4.84 -9.19
C LEU A 181 -6.15 3.32 -9.08
N VAL A 182 -5.14 2.62 -9.59
CA VAL A 182 -4.91 1.20 -9.33
C VAL A 182 -3.72 1.06 -8.40
N VAL A 183 -3.89 0.30 -7.31
CA VAL A 183 -2.82 -0.10 -6.40
C VAL A 183 -2.66 -1.61 -6.53
N CYS A 184 -1.52 -2.07 -7.04
CA CYS A 184 -1.23 -3.50 -7.18
C CYS A 184 -0.24 -3.94 -6.11
N ILE A 185 -0.64 -4.84 -5.23
CA ILE A 185 0.19 -5.33 -4.12
C ILE A 185 0.36 -6.84 -4.25
N GLY A 186 1.59 -7.28 -4.50
CA GLY A 186 1.93 -8.69 -4.67
C GLY A 186 3.23 -8.90 -5.41
N ASN A 187 3.50 -10.14 -5.82
CA ASN A 187 4.74 -10.50 -6.50
C ASN A 187 4.94 -9.79 -7.86
N ASN A 188 6.17 -9.81 -8.36
CA ASN A 188 6.53 -9.19 -9.65
C ASN A 188 5.64 -9.64 -10.82
N HIS A 189 5.20 -10.90 -10.85
CA HIS A 189 4.32 -11.41 -11.91
C HIS A 189 2.97 -10.68 -11.93
N LEU A 190 2.30 -10.57 -10.78
CA LEU A 190 1.05 -9.83 -10.66
C LEU A 190 1.26 -8.36 -11.01
N GLN A 191 2.32 -7.73 -10.50
CA GLN A 191 2.64 -6.34 -10.82
C GLN A 191 2.78 -6.10 -12.33
N ARG A 192 3.54 -6.95 -13.03
CA ARG A 192 3.72 -6.85 -14.49
C ARG A 192 2.42 -7.04 -15.25
N LEU A 193 1.62 -8.03 -14.86
CA LEU A 193 0.30 -8.29 -15.46
C LEU A 193 -0.60 -7.05 -15.35
N ILE A 194 -0.68 -6.43 -14.17
CA ILE A 194 -1.53 -5.26 -13.96
C ILE A 194 -0.97 -4.03 -14.69
N LEU A 195 0.34 -3.80 -14.66
CA LEU A 195 0.98 -2.69 -15.38
C LEU A 195 0.79 -2.78 -16.89
N GLU A 196 0.81 -3.99 -17.47
CA GLU A 196 0.58 -4.19 -18.90
C GLU A 196 -0.86 -3.89 -19.32
N LYS A 197 -1.83 -4.19 -18.44
CA LYS A 197 -3.27 -4.13 -18.75
C LYS A 197 -3.92 -2.81 -18.33
N SER A 198 -3.39 -2.15 -17.31
CA SER A 198 -4.00 -0.95 -16.72
C SER A 198 -3.79 0.29 -17.60
N LYS A 199 -4.87 1.01 -17.86
CA LYS A 199 -4.85 2.34 -18.50
C LYS A 199 -4.90 3.48 -17.49
N SER A 200 -5.29 3.20 -16.25
CA SER A 200 -5.33 4.17 -15.16
C SER A 200 -3.96 4.29 -14.51
N LYS A 201 -3.72 5.41 -13.80
CA LYS A 201 -2.51 5.56 -12.97
C LYS A 201 -2.40 4.34 -12.06
N THR A 202 -1.23 3.71 -12.08
CA THR A 202 -0.99 2.46 -11.34
C THR A 202 0.26 2.63 -10.47
N ILE A 203 0.13 2.29 -9.19
CA ILE A 203 1.26 2.15 -8.27
C ILE A 203 1.38 0.68 -7.87
N THR A 204 2.61 0.21 -7.69
CA THR A 204 2.88 -1.20 -7.35
C THR A 204 3.65 -1.31 -6.04
N SER A 205 3.46 -2.42 -5.34
CA SER A 205 4.21 -2.78 -4.15
C SER A 205 4.43 -4.28 -4.14
N GLY A 206 5.67 -4.68 -3.84
CA GLY A 206 6.05 -6.07 -3.60
C GLY A 206 5.87 -6.53 -2.16
N TYR A 207 5.06 -5.85 -1.35
CA TYR A 207 4.85 -6.20 0.05
C TYR A 207 4.76 -7.73 0.27
N GLU A 208 5.49 -8.24 1.27
CA GLU A 208 5.65 -9.68 1.57
C GLU A 208 6.40 -10.51 0.50
N ASN A 209 7.07 -9.85 -0.45
CA ASN A 209 7.96 -10.47 -1.42
C ASN A 209 9.32 -9.73 -1.39
N PHE A 210 10.38 -10.47 -1.09
CA PHE A 210 11.69 -9.93 -0.75
C PHE A 210 12.74 -10.39 -1.77
N ASP A 211 13.82 -9.63 -1.88
CA ASP A 211 14.97 -9.98 -2.71
C ASP A 211 16.23 -10.02 -1.84
N LEU A 212 17.09 -11.02 -2.04
CA LEU A 212 18.28 -11.22 -1.23
C LEU A 212 19.49 -11.46 -2.13
N TYR A 213 20.48 -10.58 -2.07
CA TYR A 213 21.75 -10.73 -2.76
C TYR A 213 22.87 -11.14 -1.80
N ILE A 214 23.59 -12.21 -2.13
CA ILE A 214 24.70 -12.74 -1.33
C ILE A 214 25.98 -12.69 -2.17
N GLU A 215 26.95 -11.89 -1.75
CA GLU A 215 28.31 -11.91 -2.29
C GLU A 215 29.38 -12.24 -1.25
N ASP A 216 28.97 -12.49 0.00
CA ASP A 216 29.84 -12.84 1.12
C ASP A 216 29.17 -13.88 2.03
N THR A 217 29.98 -14.80 2.55
CA THR A 217 29.62 -15.89 3.45
C THR A 217 29.82 -15.57 4.94
N ASN A 218 30.26 -14.36 5.31
CA ASN A 218 30.54 -14.00 6.71
C ASN A 218 29.33 -14.12 7.65
N ASN A 219 28.10 -14.11 7.13
CA ASN A 219 26.86 -14.17 7.91
C ASN A 219 25.98 -15.39 7.57
N LEU A 220 26.58 -16.54 7.21
CA LEU A 220 25.84 -17.73 6.74
C LEU A 220 24.76 -18.23 7.70
N ASP A 221 25.03 -18.28 9.01
CA ASP A 221 24.03 -18.75 9.99
C ASP A 221 22.78 -17.86 10.01
N PHE A 222 22.99 -16.54 9.88
CA PHE A 222 21.92 -15.57 9.84
C PHE A 222 21.17 -15.61 8.49
N LEU A 223 21.89 -15.78 7.37
CA LEU A 223 21.30 -16.01 6.05
C LEU A 223 20.38 -17.24 6.05
N ASN A 224 20.86 -18.35 6.59
CA ASN A 224 20.07 -19.57 6.73
C ASN A 224 18.84 -19.36 7.62
N THR A 225 18.97 -18.55 8.68
CA THR A 225 17.82 -18.20 9.53
C THR A 225 16.76 -17.44 8.74
N ILE A 226 17.14 -16.48 7.90
CA ILE A 226 16.21 -15.72 7.04
C ILE A 226 15.53 -16.64 6.02
N ILE A 227 16.31 -17.45 5.30
CA ILE A 227 15.79 -18.34 4.25
C ILE A 227 14.81 -19.37 4.84
N ASN A 228 15.10 -19.90 6.03
CA ASN A 228 14.25 -20.86 6.72
C ASN A 228 12.96 -20.26 7.32
N THR A 229 12.75 -18.94 7.27
CA THR A 229 11.49 -18.33 7.72
C THR A 229 10.30 -18.71 6.85
N GLY A 230 10.53 -19.14 5.60
CA GLY A 230 9.48 -19.48 4.64
C GLY A 230 8.76 -18.27 4.05
N VAL A 231 9.30 -17.06 4.23
CA VAL A 231 8.83 -15.87 3.50
C VAL A 231 9.27 -15.93 2.03
N ASN A 232 8.54 -15.23 1.16
CA ASN A 232 8.82 -15.25 -0.28
C ASN A 232 10.10 -14.45 -0.58
N ILE A 233 11.21 -15.15 -0.84
CA ILE A 233 12.52 -14.54 -1.14
C ILE A 233 12.99 -14.99 -2.51
N ASN A 234 13.31 -14.04 -3.38
CA ASN A 234 14.16 -14.28 -4.55
C ASN A 234 15.62 -14.21 -4.12
N LEU A 235 16.37 -15.29 -4.38
CA LEU A 235 17.76 -15.41 -3.94
C LEU A 235 18.70 -15.20 -5.12
N TYR A 236 19.62 -14.25 -4.99
CA TYR A 236 20.67 -13.92 -5.95
C TYR A 236 22.02 -14.19 -5.31
N ILE A 237 22.86 -15.01 -5.94
CA ILE A 237 24.11 -15.47 -5.33
C ILE A 237 25.26 -15.21 -6.29
N ASN A 238 26.26 -14.47 -5.80
CA ASN A 238 27.50 -14.31 -6.52
C ASN A 238 28.22 -15.68 -6.61
N LYS A 239 28.55 -16.10 -7.83
CA LYS A 239 29.21 -17.39 -8.11
C LYS A 239 30.51 -17.60 -7.31
N ILE A 240 31.21 -16.52 -6.93
CA ILE A 240 32.44 -16.61 -6.14
C ILE A 240 32.23 -17.23 -4.75
N THR A 241 31.01 -17.14 -4.20
CA THR A 241 30.68 -17.67 -2.88
C THR A 241 30.62 -19.20 -2.84
N ASN A 242 30.47 -19.85 -4.00
CA ASN A 242 30.24 -21.30 -4.14
C ASN A 242 29.06 -21.83 -3.28
N LEU A 243 28.10 -20.96 -2.95
CA LEU A 243 26.89 -21.37 -2.26
C LEU A 243 25.92 -22.02 -3.23
N ASP A 244 25.34 -23.13 -2.81
CA ASP A 244 24.36 -23.90 -3.57
C ASP A 244 23.03 -23.90 -2.80
N TYR A 245 22.11 -23.05 -3.24
CA TYR A 245 20.74 -22.98 -2.73
C TYR A 245 19.79 -23.30 -3.87
N GLN A 246 18.76 -24.08 -3.56
CA GLN A 246 17.72 -24.41 -4.52
C GLN A 246 17.02 -23.13 -5.03
N ASP A 247 16.79 -23.07 -6.35
CA ASP A 247 16.10 -21.97 -7.03
C ASP A 247 16.82 -20.60 -6.96
N ALA A 248 18.08 -20.56 -6.52
CA ALA A 248 18.89 -19.36 -6.52
C ALA A 248 19.34 -18.96 -7.94
N ILE A 249 19.30 -17.66 -8.21
CA ILE A 249 19.82 -17.06 -9.44
C ILE A 249 21.30 -16.77 -9.23
N LEU A 250 22.16 -17.52 -9.92
CA LEU A 250 23.60 -17.30 -9.89
C LEU A 250 23.98 -16.10 -10.76
N VAL A 251 24.77 -15.18 -10.21
CA VAL A 251 25.24 -13.96 -10.88
C VAL A 251 26.77 -13.87 -10.80
N ASP A 252 27.39 -13.27 -11.81
CA ASP A 252 28.85 -13.11 -11.89
C ASP A 252 29.37 -12.01 -10.97
N ASP A 253 28.63 -10.91 -10.83
CA ASP A 253 29.05 -9.75 -10.06
C ASP A 253 27.86 -8.91 -9.53
N LEU A 254 28.19 -7.79 -8.88
CA LEU A 254 27.22 -6.83 -8.34
C LEU A 254 26.38 -6.18 -9.44
N ASP A 255 26.95 -5.91 -10.62
CA ASP A 255 26.25 -5.21 -11.69
C ASP A 255 25.15 -6.10 -12.28
N GLU A 256 25.45 -7.39 -12.48
CA GLU A 256 24.44 -8.38 -12.86
C GLU A 256 23.38 -8.55 -11.77
N ALA A 257 23.77 -8.63 -10.50
CA ALA A 257 22.82 -8.73 -9.38
C ALA A 257 21.82 -7.57 -9.37
N ILE A 258 22.31 -6.33 -9.49
CA ILE A 258 21.48 -5.13 -9.54
C ILE A 258 20.56 -5.16 -10.76
N ALA A 259 21.06 -5.54 -11.93
CA ALA A 259 20.25 -5.63 -13.15
C ALA A 259 19.12 -6.67 -13.01
N GLN A 260 19.44 -7.85 -12.48
CA GLN A 260 18.47 -8.92 -12.26
C GLN A 260 17.41 -8.54 -11.23
N ILE A 261 17.80 -7.94 -10.09
CA ILE A 261 16.86 -7.50 -9.07
C ILE A 261 15.97 -6.37 -9.59
N ASN A 262 16.53 -5.38 -10.29
CA ASN A 262 15.74 -4.27 -10.83
C ASN A 262 14.78 -4.69 -11.95
N TYR A 263 15.03 -5.83 -12.60
CA TYR A 263 14.17 -6.35 -13.67
C TYR A 263 13.14 -7.38 -13.17
N ASN A 264 13.57 -8.32 -12.32
CA ASN A 264 12.76 -9.46 -11.87
C ASN A 264 12.28 -9.35 -10.41
N GLY A 265 12.90 -8.49 -9.61
CA GLY A 265 12.61 -8.35 -8.18
C GLY A 265 11.27 -7.70 -7.89
N ASN A 266 10.91 -7.61 -6.62
CA ASN A 266 9.57 -7.21 -6.19
C ASN A 266 9.45 -5.71 -5.89
N THR A 267 10.54 -4.95 -6.03
CA THR A 267 10.65 -3.49 -5.77
C THR A 267 10.24 -3.05 -4.36
N TYR A 268 10.17 -3.98 -3.40
CA TYR A 268 9.74 -3.72 -2.04
C TYR A 268 10.92 -3.63 -1.07
N SER A 269 11.45 -4.78 -0.63
CA SER A 269 12.54 -4.83 0.33
C SER A 269 13.62 -5.80 -0.13
N THR A 270 14.83 -5.28 -0.24
CA THR A 270 15.99 -5.99 -0.77
C THR A 270 17.16 -5.90 0.20
N SER A 271 17.87 -7.01 0.41
CA SER A 271 19.07 -7.05 1.25
C SER A 271 20.31 -7.46 0.46
N ILE A 272 21.45 -6.84 0.77
CA ILE A 272 22.78 -7.27 0.31
C ILE A 272 23.60 -7.79 1.48
N PHE A 273 24.26 -8.94 1.29
CA PHE A 273 25.23 -9.51 2.21
C PHE A 273 26.64 -9.42 1.64
N THR A 274 27.46 -8.54 2.23
CA THR A 274 28.76 -8.11 1.70
C THR A 274 29.72 -7.65 2.80
N SER A 275 31.03 -7.87 2.60
CA SER A 275 32.11 -7.22 3.36
C SER A 275 32.62 -5.94 2.71
N SER A 276 32.20 -5.64 1.47
CA SER A 276 32.63 -4.45 0.73
C SER A 276 31.70 -3.28 1.02
N SER A 277 32.20 -2.27 1.74
CA SER A 277 31.48 -1.02 1.97
C SER A 277 31.19 -0.26 0.67
N THR A 278 32.05 -0.41 -0.34
CA THR A 278 31.84 0.13 -1.68
C THR A 278 30.64 -0.54 -2.37
N ASN A 279 30.54 -1.87 -2.32
CA ASN A 279 29.43 -2.60 -2.95
C ASN A 279 28.12 -2.29 -2.23
N ALA A 280 28.11 -2.26 -0.89
CA ALA A 280 26.96 -1.83 -0.11
C ALA A 280 26.46 -0.44 -0.51
N SER A 281 27.38 0.53 -0.64
CA SER A 281 27.03 1.91 -1.02
C SER A 281 26.47 2.00 -2.44
N ARG A 282 27.04 1.25 -3.39
CA ARG A 282 26.53 1.16 -4.77
C ARG A 282 25.16 0.51 -4.82
N PHE A 283 24.98 -0.61 -4.11
CA PHE A 283 23.73 -1.35 -4.07
C PHE A 283 22.57 -0.48 -3.55
N ILE A 284 22.76 0.25 -2.44
CA ILE A 284 21.76 1.19 -1.90
C ILE A 284 21.36 2.26 -2.93
N LYS A 285 22.30 2.72 -3.74
CA LYS A 285 22.06 3.79 -4.72
C LYS A 285 21.34 3.31 -5.98
N GLU A 286 21.63 2.09 -6.42
CA GLU A 286 21.25 1.58 -7.74
C GLU A 286 20.03 0.64 -7.72
N ILE A 287 19.72 0.03 -6.56
CA ILE A 287 18.51 -0.79 -6.38
C ILE A 287 17.26 0.11 -6.32
N LYS A 288 16.20 -0.34 -7.01
CA LYS A 288 14.92 0.39 -7.10
C LYS A 288 13.90 0.04 -6.01
N SER A 289 14.24 -0.87 -5.10
CA SER A 289 13.37 -1.27 -4.01
C SER A 289 13.18 -0.15 -2.99
N SER A 290 11.97 -0.05 -2.43
CA SER A 290 11.62 0.95 -1.43
C SER A 290 12.45 0.87 -0.15
N ILE A 291 12.88 -0.34 0.23
CA ILE A 291 13.69 -0.62 1.40
C ILE A 291 14.94 -1.38 0.94
N VAL A 292 16.11 -0.86 1.29
CA VAL A 292 17.39 -1.55 1.07
C VAL A 292 18.09 -1.75 2.39
N THR A 293 18.49 -2.98 2.67
CA THR A 293 19.20 -3.35 3.88
C THR A 293 20.58 -3.94 3.57
N VAL A 294 21.51 -3.81 4.51
CA VAL A 294 22.89 -4.29 4.37
C VAL A 294 23.23 -5.19 5.55
N ASN A 295 23.64 -6.43 5.26
CA ASN A 295 24.00 -7.45 6.25
C ASN A 295 22.92 -7.65 7.34
N THR A 296 21.66 -7.46 6.98
CA THR A 296 20.52 -7.59 7.89
C THR A 296 19.28 -8.10 7.14
N SER A 297 18.27 -8.54 7.88
CA SER A 297 17.08 -9.15 7.26
C SER A 297 16.30 -8.11 6.42
N PRO A 298 15.84 -8.46 5.20
CA PRO A 298 14.91 -7.61 4.45
C PRO A 298 13.51 -7.58 5.08
N THR A 299 13.24 -8.40 6.10
CA THR A 299 11.94 -8.55 6.74
C THR A 299 11.76 -7.70 8.01
N ILE A 300 12.65 -6.74 8.29
CA ILE A 300 12.61 -5.99 9.56
C ILE A 300 11.36 -5.09 9.64
N GLU A 301 11.09 -4.33 8.58
CA GLU A 301 10.00 -3.36 8.60
C GLU A 301 8.64 -4.02 8.39
N ARG A 302 8.49 -4.89 7.37
CA ARG A 302 7.22 -5.59 7.01
C ARG A 302 5.98 -4.69 7.08
N ILE A 303 6.13 -3.45 6.62
CA ILE A 303 5.05 -2.48 6.41
C ILE A 303 4.78 -2.29 4.92
N ILE A 304 3.54 -1.97 4.54
CA ILE A 304 3.23 -1.61 3.16
C ILE A 304 3.91 -0.26 2.84
N ASP A 305 4.65 -0.21 1.75
CA ASP A 305 5.43 0.97 1.30
C ASP A 305 4.61 1.99 0.49
N ILE A 306 3.29 1.88 0.51
CA ILE A 306 2.34 2.85 -0.04
C ILE A 306 2.02 3.90 1.03
N LYS A 307 2.41 5.14 0.79
CA LYS A 307 2.25 6.24 1.73
C LYS A 307 0.93 6.95 1.50
N GLN A 308 0.46 7.66 2.52
CA GLN A 308 -0.72 8.51 2.41
C GLN A 308 -0.62 9.53 1.26
N SER A 309 0.58 10.05 0.98
CA SER A 309 0.84 10.97 -0.13
C SER A 309 0.60 10.36 -1.51
N ASP A 310 0.70 9.04 -1.65
CA ASP A 310 0.43 8.33 -2.90
C ASP A 310 -1.08 8.19 -3.15
N LEU A 311 -1.88 8.45 -2.11
CA LEU A 311 -3.34 8.31 -2.07
C LEU A 311 -4.07 9.66 -2.09
N PHE A 312 -3.36 10.77 -2.29
CA PHE A 312 -3.94 12.11 -2.48
C PHE A 312 -3.65 12.66 -3.87
N ILE A 313 -4.50 13.59 -4.31
CA ILE A 313 -4.20 14.51 -5.41
C ILE A 313 -4.01 15.92 -4.86
N GLU A 314 -2.99 16.62 -5.35
CA GLU A 314 -2.78 18.03 -5.06
C GLU A 314 -3.37 18.86 -6.20
N LYS A 315 -4.36 19.70 -5.90
CA LYS A 315 -4.95 20.63 -6.88
C LYS A 315 -4.47 22.05 -6.63
N THR A 316 -4.07 22.73 -7.71
CA THR A 316 -3.85 24.17 -7.66
C THR A 316 -5.19 24.89 -7.56
N ILE A 317 -5.31 25.78 -6.58
CA ILE A 317 -6.51 26.56 -6.31
C ILE A 317 -6.19 28.05 -6.41
N ILE A 318 -7.14 28.80 -6.96
CA ILE A 318 -7.08 30.26 -7.06
C ILE A 318 -8.41 30.80 -6.58
N TYR A 319 -8.39 31.51 -5.45
CA TYR A 319 -9.59 32.07 -4.84
C TYR A 319 -9.56 33.60 -4.84
N PRO A 320 -10.72 34.26 -4.79
CA PRO A 320 -10.79 35.67 -4.44
C PRO A 320 -10.15 35.95 -3.07
N LEU A 321 -9.56 37.14 -2.89
CA LEU A 321 -8.90 37.55 -1.64
C LEU A 321 -9.83 37.53 -0.42
N ASN A 322 -11.14 37.70 -0.64
CA ASN A 322 -12.16 37.67 0.39
C ASN A 322 -12.76 36.27 0.66
N PHE A 323 -12.26 35.22 0.01
CA PHE A 323 -12.75 33.86 0.23
C PHE A 323 -12.23 33.29 1.56
N THR A 324 -13.13 32.77 2.38
CA THR A 324 -12.78 32.13 3.65
C THR A 324 -12.38 30.68 3.41
N LEU A 325 -11.10 30.37 3.60
CA LEU A 325 -10.58 29.00 3.51
C LEU A 325 -10.69 28.30 4.86
N THR A 326 -11.26 27.10 4.87
CA THR A 326 -11.26 26.19 6.01
C THR A 326 -9.96 25.38 6.03
N ASN A 327 -9.44 25.03 7.21
CA ASN A 327 -8.25 24.17 7.39
C ASN A 327 -7.00 24.63 6.61
N THR A 328 -6.54 25.85 6.90
CA THR A 328 -5.35 26.44 6.26
C THR A 328 -4.06 26.17 7.02
N SER A 329 -3.02 25.85 6.26
CA SER A 329 -1.62 25.90 6.70
C SER A 329 -0.94 27.05 5.95
N GLU A 330 -0.58 28.12 6.66
CA GLU A 330 0.13 29.24 6.04
C GLU A 330 1.62 28.89 5.91
N LYS A 331 2.09 28.67 4.67
CA LYS A 331 3.52 28.75 4.33
C LYS A 331 3.73 30.06 3.60
N VAL A 332 3.88 31.15 4.35
CA VAL A 332 4.28 32.43 3.75
C VAL A 332 5.79 32.38 3.52
N ASN A 333 6.22 31.86 2.37
CA ASN A 333 7.50 32.29 1.83
C ASN A 333 7.27 33.67 1.24
N ILE A 334 7.50 34.70 2.05
CA ILE A 334 7.78 36.04 1.53
C ILE A 334 9.11 35.86 0.80
N PRO A 335 9.17 35.98 -0.54
CA PRO A 335 10.47 36.27 -1.13
C PRO A 335 10.88 37.61 -0.52
N ASP A 336 12.00 37.65 0.18
CA ASP A 336 12.63 38.91 0.57
C ASP A 336 12.87 39.74 -0.71
N GLU A 337 11.89 40.52 -1.12
CA GLU A 337 12.11 41.74 -1.88
C GLU A 337 12.64 42.74 -0.88
N ASN A 338 13.96 42.73 -0.68
CA ASN A 338 14.83 43.88 -0.47
C ASN A 338 16.24 43.43 -0.05
N ILE A 339 17.17 43.34 -1.02
CA ILE A 339 18.41 44.14 -1.15
C ILE A 339 19.09 43.81 -2.49
#